data_AF-A0A0P9LGD9-F1
#
_entry.id   AF-A0A0P9LGD9-F1
#
_cell.length_a   1.000
_cell.length_b   1.000
_cell.length_c   1.000
_cell.angle_alpha   90.00
_cell.angle_beta   90.00
_cell.angle_gamma   90.00
#
_symmetry.space_group_name_H-M   'P 1'
#
loop_
_entity.id
_entity.type
_entity.pdbx_description
1 polymer ?
#
loop_
_entity_poly.entity_id
_entity_poly.type
_entity_poly.pdbx_seq_one_letter_code
_entity_poly.pdbx_strand_id
1 'polypeptide(L)'
;MLTGQYLQEALNPLDDRTFTSPSMRAEAQLNPVGKASVVGVTTQRSYVWLGPCQSFAELQNVFKSLADYLTQRRSTQRKAIPVLAKALAKSPKVGDVVQAFDFSFLASYAIAGLDQPTLAALEDTEADLGIDTVGSAGQDFLLAITDAKHPNSQCPQGLWQVIVEVKLGAARTTVSASLSGTSAGWPSWGMFKTLFDQKHLWSVWYESGQTFSDGDWIWVDPRNSAYEGEILSAVFDDKRWEVSQEKPLQGRSVQWDDIGNSTDRSLFSWWVHEGYAFCFPSVKSPFSPGEFALALCDDGAGEIGDFIMLVKHAGFATKTNPSSLAVIVVHLKGAANSKKRAMAPKQYEEVLGQATKNLSWMYLPDLAKGLKQDLMSGKNLLWSWNGQAFDRVLQHKQKLAKSAPQLKLLDAFNGRRAHSFVIVVQPHQDADDFITAMAQSPVDYKTRLLTTLLCAAHGACSGSSATLKVVMSKT
;
A
#
# COMPACT_ATOMS: atom_id res chain seq x y z
N MET A 1 -0.24 -21.54 3.64
CA MET A 1 -0.28 -21.73 5.10
C MET A 1 0.64 -20.67 5.68
N LEU A 2 0.13 -19.65 6.37
CA LEU A 2 1.01 -18.66 6.97
C LEU A 2 1.63 -19.25 8.24
N THR A 3 2.96 -19.29 8.29
CA THR A 3 3.74 -19.77 9.43
C THR A 3 4.85 -18.78 9.71
N GLY A 4 5.08 -18.45 10.99
CA GLY A 4 6.12 -17.53 11.41
C GLY A 4 5.89 -17.06 12.85
N GLN A 5 6.96 -16.64 13.52
CA GLN A 5 6.94 -16.30 14.95
C GLN A 5 6.20 -14.97 15.26
N TYR A 6 5.91 -14.17 14.23
CA TYR A 6 5.30 -12.84 14.34
C TYR A 6 4.04 -12.69 13.46
N LEU A 7 3.28 -13.78 13.26
CA LEU A 7 2.11 -13.80 12.37
C LEU A 7 1.05 -12.74 12.72
N GLN A 8 0.92 -12.45 14.02
CA GLN A 8 0.03 -11.42 14.57
C GLN A 8 0.47 -9.98 14.25
N GLU A 9 1.74 -9.76 13.95
CA GLU A 9 2.29 -8.48 13.51
C GLU A 9 2.21 -8.32 11.99
N ALA A 10 2.16 -9.44 11.26
CA ALA A 10 2.01 -9.46 9.80
C ALA A 10 0.56 -9.21 9.33
N LEU A 11 -0.44 -9.55 10.16
CA LEU A 11 -1.86 -9.38 9.87
C LEU A 11 -2.40 -8.14 10.59
N ASN A 12 -2.24 -6.96 10.01
CA ASN A 12 -3.00 -5.79 10.44
C ASN A 12 -4.36 -5.78 9.71
N PRO A 13 -5.49 -6.04 10.39
CA PRO A 13 -6.81 -6.05 9.77
C PRO A 13 -7.21 -4.68 9.17
N LEU A 14 -6.50 -3.61 9.52
CA LEU A 14 -6.70 -2.29 8.96
C LEU A 14 -5.90 -2.03 7.68
N ASP A 15 -4.75 -2.69 7.50
CA ASP A 15 -3.80 -2.45 6.41
C ASP A 15 -3.76 -3.59 5.36
N ASP A 16 -4.28 -4.77 5.70
CA ASP A 16 -4.34 -5.93 4.81
C ASP A 16 -5.79 -6.43 4.73
N ARG A 17 -6.62 -5.70 3.98
CA ARG A 17 -8.07 -5.98 3.85
C ARG A 17 -8.39 -6.88 2.66
N THR A 18 -7.39 -7.16 1.82
CA THR A 18 -7.52 -8.14 0.73
C THR A 18 -7.29 -9.57 1.22
N PHE A 19 -6.64 -9.75 2.37
CA PHE A 19 -6.43 -11.07 2.94
C PHE A 19 -7.72 -11.69 3.47
N THR A 20 -8.29 -12.60 2.68
CA THR A 20 -9.17 -13.63 3.23
C THR A 20 -8.30 -14.77 3.70
N SER A 21 -8.38 -15.15 4.98
CA SER A 21 -7.62 -16.31 5.45
C SER A 21 -8.21 -17.57 4.81
N PRO A 22 -7.49 -18.24 3.87
CA PRO A 22 -8.02 -19.45 3.26
C PRO A 22 -8.07 -20.56 4.30
N SER A 23 -7.24 -20.46 5.34
CA SER A 23 -7.24 -21.39 6.46
C SER A 23 -6.69 -20.79 7.74
N MET A 24 -7.36 -21.07 8.86
CA MET A 24 -7.01 -20.59 10.19
C MET A 24 -6.73 -21.77 11.14
N ARG A 25 -5.88 -21.55 12.14
CA ARG A 25 -5.80 -22.42 13.32
C ARG A 25 -6.61 -21.77 14.43
N ALA A 26 -7.56 -22.51 14.97
CA ALA A 26 -8.38 -22.08 16.08
C ALA A 26 -8.11 -22.95 17.30
N GLU A 27 -8.00 -22.33 18.46
CA GLU A 27 -8.08 -23.09 19.69
C GLU A 27 -9.52 -23.58 19.88
N ALA A 28 -9.73 -24.90 19.87
CA ALA A 28 -11.02 -25.50 20.17
C ALA A 28 -10.84 -26.40 21.40
N GLN A 29 -11.65 -26.14 22.42
CA GLN A 29 -11.72 -26.99 23.60
C GLN A 29 -12.53 -28.26 23.28
N LEU A 30 -11.94 -29.16 22.50
CA LEU A 30 -12.49 -30.47 22.21
C LEU A 30 -12.16 -31.40 23.39
N ASN A 31 -13.18 -31.91 24.09
CA ASN A 31 -13.07 -32.97 25.10
C ASN A 31 -13.55 -34.29 24.49
N PRO A 32 -12.93 -35.46 24.70
CA PRO A 32 -11.83 -35.77 25.63
C PRO A 32 -10.54 -36.27 24.91
N VAL A 33 -9.47 -36.40 25.70
CA VAL A 33 -8.10 -36.83 25.35
C VAL A 33 -7.19 -35.67 24.91
N GLY A 34 -6.29 -35.32 25.81
CA GLY A 34 -5.34 -34.22 25.68
C GLY A 34 -4.48 -34.31 24.42
N LYS A 35 -4.30 -33.13 23.81
CA LYS A 35 -3.42 -32.73 22.68
C LYS A 35 -4.11 -32.23 21.40
N ALA A 36 -5.44 -32.13 21.33
CA ALA A 36 -6.11 -31.43 20.24
C ALA A 36 -6.80 -30.14 20.71
N SER A 37 -6.04 -29.22 21.32
CA SER A 37 -6.54 -27.87 21.61
C SER A 37 -6.57 -26.98 20.38
N VAL A 38 -5.93 -27.36 19.26
CA VAL A 38 -5.79 -26.55 18.05
C VAL A 38 -6.31 -27.32 16.84
N VAL A 39 -7.28 -26.72 16.15
CA VAL A 39 -7.93 -27.27 14.97
C VAL A 39 -7.67 -26.34 13.80
N GLY A 40 -7.36 -26.88 12.64
CA GLY A 40 -7.38 -26.10 11.40
C GLY A 40 -8.73 -26.04 10.76
N VAL A 41 -9.07 -24.89 10.20
CA VAL A 41 -10.26 -24.75 9.39
C VAL A 41 -9.89 -24.07 8.08
N THR A 42 -10.28 -24.66 6.96
CA THR A 42 -10.21 -24.06 5.62
C THR A 42 -11.62 -23.69 5.17
N THR A 43 -11.91 -22.40 5.13
CA THR A 43 -13.26 -21.88 4.85
C THR A 43 -13.70 -22.19 3.41
N GLN A 44 -12.81 -22.00 2.43
CA GLN A 44 -13.11 -22.21 1.00
C GLN A 44 -13.52 -23.64 0.65
N ARG A 45 -13.00 -24.65 1.38
CA ARG A 45 -13.24 -26.07 1.09
C ARG A 45 -14.08 -26.78 2.15
N SER A 46 -14.57 -26.04 3.15
CA SER A 46 -15.23 -26.62 4.34
C SER A 46 -14.41 -27.76 4.98
N TYR A 47 -13.08 -27.63 4.97
CA TYR A 47 -12.19 -28.63 5.55
C TYR A 47 -11.82 -28.27 6.98
N VAL A 48 -11.65 -29.32 7.78
CA VAL A 48 -11.09 -29.23 9.11
C VAL A 48 -9.85 -30.14 9.15
N TRP A 49 -8.68 -29.58 9.46
CA TRP A 49 -7.48 -30.40 9.68
C TRP A 49 -7.26 -30.63 11.17
N LEU A 50 -6.98 -31.88 11.50
CA LEU A 50 -6.72 -32.34 12.86
C LEU A 50 -5.23 -32.63 13.00
N GLY A 51 -4.72 -32.58 14.23
CA GLY A 51 -3.39 -33.11 14.54
C GLY A 51 -3.31 -34.62 14.25
N PRO A 52 -2.09 -35.18 14.23
CA PRO A 52 -1.90 -36.61 14.03
C PRO A 52 -2.65 -37.41 15.10
N CYS A 53 -3.47 -38.38 14.67
CA CYS A 53 -4.14 -39.35 15.54
C CYS A 53 -3.30 -40.64 15.59
N GLN A 54 -3.06 -41.19 16.77
CA GLN A 54 -2.26 -42.39 16.99
C GLN A 54 -3.08 -43.68 16.81
N SER A 55 -4.42 -43.58 16.81
CA SER A 55 -5.30 -44.73 16.62
C SER A 55 -6.62 -44.35 15.92
N PHE A 56 -7.30 -45.35 15.36
CA PHE A 56 -8.63 -45.16 14.77
C PHE A 56 -9.68 -44.78 15.83
N ALA A 57 -9.59 -45.32 17.05
CA ALA A 57 -10.48 -44.97 18.15
C ALA A 57 -10.31 -43.49 18.56
N GLU A 58 -9.08 -42.98 18.55
CA GLU A 58 -8.80 -41.57 18.79
C GLU A 58 -9.41 -40.69 17.68
N LEU A 59 -9.23 -41.06 16.40
CA LEU A 59 -9.85 -40.35 15.29
C LEU A 59 -11.37 -40.28 15.42
N GLN A 60 -12.04 -41.38 15.79
CA GLN A 60 -13.48 -41.42 16.00
C GLN A 60 -13.93 -40.48 17.13
N ASN A 61 -13.20 -40.47 18.25
CA ASN A 61 -13.50 -39.61 19.38
C ASN A 61 -13.31 -38.12 19.04
N VAL A 62 -12.24 -37.77 18.32
CA VAL A 62 -11.99 -36.39 17.88
C VAL A 62 -13.06 -35.94 16.88
N PHE A 63 -13.43 -36.80 15.91
CA PHE A 63 -14.48 -36.48 14.95
C PHE A 63 -15.83 -36.26 15.63
N LYS A 64 -16.21 -37.12 16.58
CA LYS A 64 -17.45 -36.97 17.37
C LYS A 64 -17.42 -35.67 18.17
N SER A 65 -16.31 -35.39 18.85
CA SER A 65 -16.14 -34.16 19.63
C SER A 65 -16.24 -32.91 18.76
N LEU A 66 -15.67 -32.93 17.55
CA LEU A 66 -15.77 -31.85 16.58
C LEU A 66 -17.22 -31.67 16.09
N ALA A 67 -17.92 -32.76 15.76
CA ALA A 67 -19.31 -32.71 15.33
C ALA A 67 -20.22 -32.15 16.44
N ASP A 68 -20.03 -32.59 17.68
CA ASP A 68 -20.76 -32.07 18.85
C ASP A 68 -20.43 -30.58 19.08
N TYR A 69 -19.15 -30.21 19.02
CA TYR A 69 -18.66 -28.83 19.15
C TYR A 69 -19.28 -27.89 18.11
N LEU A 70 -19.34 -28.32 16.84
CA LEU A 70 -19.95 -27.57 15.74
C LEU A 70 -21.47 -27.49 15.90
N THR A 71 -22.13 -28.58 16.30
CA THR A 71 -23.58 -28.63 16.49
C THR A 71 -24.02 -27.68 17.61
N GLN A 72 -23.31 -27.66 18.73
CA GLN A 72 -23.59 -26.74 19.85
C GLN A 72 -23.42 -25.27 19.46
N ARG A 73 -22.49 -24.96 18.56
CA ARG A 73 -22.17 -23.57 18.15
C ARG A 73 -22.87 -23.12 16.88
N ARG A 74 -23.58 -24.01 16.17
CA ARG A 74 -24.33 -23.69 14.95
C ARG A 74 -25.40 -22.62 15.16
N SER A 75 -25.90 -22.47 16.39
CA SER A 75 -26.90 -21.47 16.80
C SER A 75 -26.29 -20.14 17.25
N THR A 76 -24.97 -20.07 17.48
CA THR A 76 -24.33 -18.86 17.99
C THR A 76 -23.93 -17.94 16.84
N GLN A 77 -24.76 -16.96 16.50
CA GLN A 77 -24.35 -15.86 15.63
C GLN A 77 -23.31 -15.01 16.38
N ARG A 78 -22.03 -15.18 16.04
CA ARG A 78 -20.99 -14.22 16.44
C ARG A 78 -21.01 -13.08 15.44
N LYS A 79 -21.08 -11.84 15.93
CA LYS A 79 -20.83 -10.66 15.09
C LYS A 79 -19.37 -10.73 14.64
N ALA A 80 -19.15 -10.72 13.33
CA ALA A 80 -17.81 -10.64 12.76
C ALA A 80 -17.09 -9.39 13.32
N ILE A 81 -15.78 -9.49 13.52
CA ILE A 81 -14.95 -8.34 13.90
C ILE A 81 -15.16 -7.29 12.79
N PRO A 82 -15.69 -6.08 13.11
CA PRO A 82 -16.13 -5.12 12.09
C PRO A 82 -15.02 -4.68 11.14
N VAL A 83 -13.77 -4.82 11.58
CA VAL A 83 -12.57 -4.36 10.87
C VAL A 83 -12.08 -5.35 9.82
N LEU A 84 -12.49 -6.62 9.91
CA LEU A 84 -12.06 -7.65 8.95
C LEU A 84 -12.96 -7.68 7.72
N ALA A 85 -12.32 -7.89 6.57
CA ALA A 85 -12.99 -8.30 5.35
C ALA A 85 -13.87 -9.54 5.57
N LYS A 86 -15.11 -9.47 5.11
CA LYS A 86 -16.10 -10.55 5.26
C LYS A 86 -16.35 -11.19 3.92
N ALA A 87 -15.94 -12.44 3.75
CA ALA A 87 -16.39 -13.25 2.62
C ALA A 87 -17.92 -13.40 2.68
N LEU A 88 -18.59 -13.06 1.58
CA LEU A 88 -20.02 -13.22 1.43
C LEU A 88 -20.31 -14.68 1.06
N ALA A 89 -21.15 -15.33 1.87
CA ALA A 89 -21.53 -16.73 1.63
C ALA A 89 -22.34 -16.94 0.34
N LYS A 90 -22.83 -15.87 -0.27
CA LYS A 90 -23.60 -15.88 -1.52
C LYS A 90 -23.21 -14.67 -2.37
N SER A 91 -23.32 -14.82 -3.68
CA SER A 91 -23.21 -13.67 -4.59
C SER A 91 -24.28 -12.62 -4.25
N PRO A 92 -23.93 -11.31 -4.31
CA PRO A 92 -24.90 -10.22 -4.18
C PRO A 92 -26.02 -10.34 -5.21
N LYS A 93 -27.18 -9.73 -4.92
CA LYS A 93 -28.27 -9.67 -5.89
C LYS A 93 -28.02 -8.55 -6.90
N VAL A 94 -28.67 -8.65 -8.05
CA VAL A 94 -28.72 -7.54 -9.01
C VAL A 94 -29.29 -6.30 -8.31
N GLY A 95 -28.55 -5.19 -8.40
CA GLY A 95 -28.87 -3.94 -7.71
C GLY A 95 -28.20 -3.75 -6.35
N ASP A 96 -27.63 -4.80 -5.73
CA ASP A 96 -26.90 -4.68 -4.45
C ASP A 96 -25.46 -4.18 -4.65
N VAL A 97 -24.95 -4.26 -5.89
CA VAL A 97 -23.60 -3.86 -6.28
C VAL A 97 -23.70 -2.72 -7.26
N VAL A 98 -23.12 -1.57 -6.90
CA VAL A 98 -23.21 -0.35 -7.70
C VAL A 98 -21.87 0.34 -7.81
N GLN A 99 -21.60 0.91 -8.99
CA GLN A 99 -20.47 1.79 -9.27
C GLN A 99 -19.13 1.22 -8.85
N ALA A 100 -18.50 0.46 -9.75
CA ALA A 100 -17.09 0.13 -9.59
C ALA A 100 -16.28 1.42 -9.56
N PHE A 101 -15.43 1.59 -8.54
CA PHE A 101 -14.58 2.78 -8.42
C PHE A 101 -13.09 2.46 -8.58
N ASP A 102 -12.70 1.20 -8.45
CA ASP A 102 -11.31 0.77 -8.58
C ASP A 102 -11.25 -0.67 -9.12
N PHE A 103 -10.19 -0.95 -9.90
CA PHE A 103 -9.84 -2.24 -10.45
C PHE A 103 -8.33 -2.31 -10.50
N SER A 104 -7.78 -3.44 -10.10
CA SER A 104 -6.34 -3.63 -10.24
C SER A 104 -5.97 -5.10 -10.25
N PHE A 105 -4.91 -5.39 -10.99
CA PHE A 105 -4.17 -6.62 -10.82
C PHE A 105 -3.46 -6.63 -9.46
N LEU A 106 -3.18 -7.83 -8.98
CA LEU A 106 -2.29 -8.08 -7.87
C LEU A 106 -0.86 -7.78 -8.31
N ALA A 107 -0.06 -7.28 -7.37
CA ALA A 107 1.32 -6.97 -7.66
C ALA A 107 2.13 -8.23 -7.98
N SER A 108 3.00 -8.19 -8.97
CA SER A 108 3.85 -9.31 -9.43
C SER A 108 4.66 -9.91 -8.28
N TYR A 109 5.20 -9.08 -7.39
CA TYR A 109 5.95 -9.50 -6.21
C TYR A 109 5.10 -10.13 -5.10
N ALA A 110 3.78 -9.89 -5.10
CA ALA A 110 2.88 -10.36 -4.04
C ALA A 110 2.43 -11.81 -4.23
N ILE A 111 2.68 -12.41 -5.41
CA ILE A 111 2.23 -13.77 -5.74
C ILE A 111 3.43 -14.69 -5.95
N ALA A 112 3.52 -15.72 -5.11
CA ALA A 112 4.47 -16.80 -5.30
C ALA A 112 3.90 -17.89 -6.22
N GLY A 113 4.77 -18.50 -7.04
CA GLY A 113 4.43 -19.73 -7.79
C GLY A 113 3.70 -19.52 -9.11
N LEU A 114 3.70 -18.30 -9.67
CA LEU A 114 3.24 -18.05 -11.02
C LEU A 114 4.19 -18.68 -12.06
N ASP A 115 3.62 -19.13 -13.18
CA ASP A 115 4.43 -19.47 -14.35
C ASP A 115 5.11 -18.21 -14.92
N GLN A 116 6.26 -18.41 -15.57
CA GLN A 116 7.07 -17.31 -16.11
C GLN A 116 6.30 -16.41 -17.09
N PRO A 117 5.49 -16.94 -18.03
CA PRO A 117 4.68 -16.09 -18.92
C PRO A 117 3.69 -15.19 -18.18
N THR A 118 2.99 -15.71 -17.16
CA THR A 118 2.02 -14.94 -16.37
C THR A 118 2.71 -13.88 -15.53
N LEU A 119 3.85 -14.22 -14.90
CA LEU A 119 4.66 -13.27 -14.15
C LEU A 119 5.15 -12.13 -15.06
N ALA A 120 5.72 -12.46 -16.22
CA ALA A 120 6.20 -11.45 -17.17
C ALA A 120 5.06 -10.54 -17.68
N ALA A 121 3.87 -11.09 -17.91
CA ALA A 121 2.70 -10.31 -18.32
C ALA A 121 2.18 -9.38 -17.22
N LEU A 122 2.22 -9.80 -15.95
CA LEU A 122 1.92 -8.91 -14.82
C LEU A 122 2.94 -7.78 -14.73
N GLU A 123 4.23 -8.08 -14.82
CA GLU A 123 5.30 -7.07 -14.82
C GLU A 123 5.17 -6.08 -15.98
N ASP A 124 4.82 -6.55 -17.20
CA ASP A 124 4.53 -5.67 -18.34
C ASP A 124 3.28 -4.80 -18.09
N THR A 125 2.25 -5.36 -17.47
CA THR A 125 1.04 -4.61 -17.11
C THR A 125 1.34 -3.50 -16.11
N GLU A 126 2.13 -3.81 -15.07
CA GLU A 126 2.56 -2.82 -14.06
C GLU A 126 3.44 -1.73 -14.64
N ALA A 127 4.32 -2.07 -15.57
CA ALA A 127 5.26 -1.13 -16.16
C ALA A 127 4.60 -0.21 -17.21
N ASP A 128 3.71 -0.76 -18.04
CA ASP A 128 3.28 -0.09 -19.27
C ASP A 128 1.80 0.34 -19.27
N LEU A 129 0.96 -0.24 -18.41
CA LEU A 129 -0.48 0.04 -18.42
C LEU A 129 -0.90 0.92 -17.22
N GLY A 130 -1.54 2.04 -17.52
CA GLY A 130 -2.34 2.79 -16.54
C GLY A 130 -3.80 2.38 -16.65
N ILE A 131 -4.45 1.96 -15.57
CA ILE A 131 -5.84 1.48 -15.58
C ILE A 131 -6.70 2.39 -14.69
N ASP A 132 -7.64 3.09 -15.31
CA ASP A 132 -8.68 3.86 -14.63
C ASP A 132 -10.02 3.12 -14.70
N THR A 133 -10.75 3.06 -13.58
CA THR A 133 -12.05 2.38 -13.52
C THR A 133 -13.19 3.38 -13.59
N VAL A 134 -14.13 3.14 -14.51
CA VAL A 134 -15.35 3.94 -14.67
C VAL A 134 -16.55 3.04 -14.42
N GLY A 135 -17.14 3.16 -13.23
CA GLY A 135 -18.33 2.42 -12.84
C GLY A 135 -19.59 2.83 -13.59
N SER A 136 -20.47 1.86 -13.82
CA SER A 136 -21.87 2.13 -14.22
C SER A 136 -22.79 2.23 -13.00
N ALA A 137 -24.08 2.49 -13.21
CA ALA A 137 -25.06 2.48 -12.13
C ALA A 137 -25.17 1.10 -11.42
N GLY A 138 -24.74 0.02 -12.07
CA GLY A 138 -24.75 -1.34 -11.52
C GLY A 138 -23.35 -1.91 -11.32
N GLN A 139 -23.25 -3.23 -11.45
CA GLN A 139 -22.02 -4.00 -11.23
C GLN A 139 -21.04 -3.98 -12.42
N ASP A 140 -21.51 -3.61 -13.61
CA ASP A 140 -20.70 -3.54 -14.82
C ASP A 140 -19.84 -2.27 -14.80
N PHE A 141 -18.70 -2.29 -15.48
CA PHE A 141 -17.78 -1.16 -15.49
C PHE A 141 -16.93 -1.13 -16.77
N LEU A 142 -16.32 0.02 -17.00
CA LEU A 142 -15.36 0.23 -18.06
C LEU A 142 -13.98 0.42 -17.45
N LEU A 143 -12.96 -0.19 -18.04
CA LEU A 143 -11.56 0.13 -17.79
C LEU A 143 -11.06 1.03 -18.91
N ALA A 144 -10.65 2.24 -18.56
CA ALA A 144 -9.95 3.15 -19.45
C ALA A 144 -8.45 2.98 -19.25
N ILE A 145 -7.75 2.54 -20.30
CA ILE A 145 -6.38 2.06 -20.21
C ILE A 145 -5.47 2.95 -21.04
N THR A 146 -4.46 3.52 -20.38
CA THR A 146 -3.29 4.10 -21.04
C THR A 146 -2.29 2.97 -21.28
N ASP A 147 -1.82 2.80 -22.52
CA ASP A 147 -0.77 1.83 -22.87
C ASP A 147 0.44 2.61 -23.40
N ALA A 148 1.52 2.63 -22.61
CA ALA A 148 2.72 3.39 -22.92
C ALA A 148 3.44 2.86 -24.19
N LYS A 149 3.32 1.56 -24.48
CA LYS A 149 3.92 0.93 -25.67
C LYS A 149 3.08 1.17 -26.92
N HIS A 150 1.76 1.21 -26.77
CA HIS A 150 0.82 1.30 -27.89
C HIS A 150 -0.22 2.39 -27.65
N PRO A 151 0.12 3.69 -27.83
CA PRO A 151 -0.85 4.77 -27.64
C PRO A 151 -2.03 4.63 -28.61
N ASN A 152 -3.26 4.87 -28.11
CA ASN A 152 -4.47 4.76 -28.94
C ASN A 152 -4.68 6.03 -29.78
N SER A 153 -4.10 6.10 -30.97
CA SER A 153 -4.28 7.22 -31.90
C SER A 153 -5.69 7.33 -32.48
N GLN A 154 -6.52 6.28 -32.35
CA GLN A 154 -7.90 6.26 -32.87
C GLN A 154 -8.93 6.79 -31.85
N CYS A 155 -8.54 6.97 -30.58
CA CYS A 155 -9.40 7.51 -29.55
C CYS A 155 -9.01 8.96 -29.25
N PRO A 156 -9.93 9.94 -29.29
CA PRO A 156 -9.63 11.35 -28.98
C PRO A 156 -9.04 11.58 -27.59
N GLN A 157 -9.34 10.67 -26.65
CA GLN A 157 -8.81 10.72 -25.28
C GLN A 157 -7.46 9.98 -25.15
N GLY A 158 -6.99 9.28 -26.19
CA GLY A 158 -5.76 8.49 -26.15
C GLY A 158 -5.87 7.17 -25.37
N LEU A 159 -7.07 6.81 -24.89
CA LEU A 159 -7.31 5.67 -24.02
C LEU A 159 -7.86 4.46 -24.79
N TRP A 160 -7.36 3.28 -24.45
CA TRP A 160 -8.02 2.01 -24.75
C TRP A 160 -9.18 1.78 -23.78
N GLN A 161 -10.20 1.08 -24.22
CA GLN A 161 -11.44 0.90 -23.48
C GLN A 161 -11.81 -0.58 -23.45
N VAL A 162 -11.84 -1.15 -22.25
CA VAL A 162 -12.28 -2.52 -21.99
C VAL A 162 -13.60 -2.46 -21.23
N ILE A 163 -14.65 -3.02 -21.83
CA ILE A 163 -15.96 -3.18 -21.21
C ILE A 163 -15.93 -4.47 -20.38
N VAL A 164 -16.28 -4.37 -19.10
CA VAL A 164 -16.36 -5.50 -18.18
C VAL A 164 -17.81 -5.73 -17.77
N GLU A 165 -18.34 -6.89 -18.13
CA GLU A 165 -19.67 -7.35 -17.75
C GLU A 165 -19.57 -8.34 -16.59
N VAL A 166 -20.28 -8.05 -15.51
CA VAL A 166 -20.36 -8.88 -14.30
C VAL A 166 -21.78 -9.42 -14.18
N LYS A 167 -21.95 -10.72 -14.42
CA LYS A 167 -23.23 -11.41 -14.28
C LYS A 167 -23.30 -12.09 -12.92
N LEU A 168 -24.17 -11.56 -12.05
CA LEU A 168 -24.44 -12.08 -10.72
C LEU A 168 -25.34 -13.32 -10.83
N GLY A 169 -24.78 -14.50 -10.56
CA GLY A 169 -25.50 -15.77 -10.59
C GLY A 169 -25.72 -16.33 -9.19
N ALA A 170 -26.81 -17.09 -8.99
CA ALA A 170 -27.16 -17.68 -7.69
C ALA A 170 -26.10 -18.65 -7.13
N ALA A 171 -25.32 -19.30 -8.00
CA ALA A 171 -24.26 -20.24 -7.63
C ALA A 171 -22.84 -19.68 -7.86
N ARG A 172 -22.63 -18.84 -8.88
CA ARG A 172 -21.32 -18.26 -9.20
C ARG A 172 -21.48 -16.98 -10.00
N THR A 173 -20.61 -16.01 -9.74
CA THR A 173 -20.47 -14.79 -10.57
C THR A 173 -19.58 -15.09 -11.78
N THR A 174 -20.08 -14.76 -12.96
CA THR A 174 -19.30 -14.80 -14.20
C THR A 174 -18.92 -13.40 -14.60
N VAL A 175 -17.67 -13.22 -15.01
CA VAL A 175 -17.15 -11.92 -15.45
C VAL A 175 -16.54 -12.13 -16.82
N SER A 176 -16.81 -11.20 -17.74
CA SER A 176 -16.25 -11.19 -19.08
C SER A 176 -15.77 -9.80 -19.44
N ALA A 177 -14.67 -9.73 -20.19
CA ALA A 177 -14.12 -8.49 -20.71
C ALA A 177 -14.14 -8.51 -22.25
N SER A 178 -14.46 -7.37 -22.86
CA SER A 178 -14.43 -7.14 -24.30
C SER A 178 -13.89 -5.75 -24.62
N LEU A 179 -13.33 -5.56 -25.82
CA LEU A 179 -12.90 -4.23 -26.27
C LEU A 179 -14.12 -3.41 -26.68
N SER A 180 -14.12 -2.12 -26.34
CA SER A 180 -15.07 -1.18 -26.95
C SER A 180 -14.79 -1.05 -28.45
N GLY A 181 -15.78 -0.61 -29.23
CA GLY A 181 -15.63 -0.44 -30.68
C GLY A 181 -14.51 0.53 -31.07
N THR A 182 -14.25 1.56 -30.24
CA THR A 182 -13.15 2.53 -30.44
C THR A 182 -11.79 2.01 -29.98
N SER A 183 -11.73 0.77 -29.53
CA SER A 183 -10.51 0.09 -29.06
C SER A 183 -10.28 -1.24 -29.76
N ALA A 184 -11.01 -1.48 -30.86
CA ALA A 184 -10.82 -2.65 -31.70
C ALA A 184 -9.35 -2.73 -32.17
N GLY A 185 -8.73 -3.89 -31.98
CA GLY A 185 -7.35 -4.13 -32.40
C GLY A 185 -6.27 -3.64 -31.43
N TRP A 186 -6.61 -3.33 -30.17
CA TRP A 186 -5.60 -3.03 -29.14
C TRP A 186 -4.52 -4.13 -29.09
N PRO A 187 -3.23 -3.81 -29.39
CA PRO A 187 -2.18 -4.83 -29.49
C PRO A 187 -1.96 -5.63 -28.21
N SER A 188 -2.07 -4.99 -27.04
CA SER A 188 -1.86 -5.63 -25.74
C SER A 188 -3.09 -6.41 -25.23
N TRP A 189 -4.20 -6.44 -25.99
CA TRP A 189 -5.44 -7.10 -25.57
C TRP A 189 -5.26 -8.58 -25.25
N GLY A 190 -4.49 -9.33 -26.04
CA GLY A 190 -4.29 -10.76 -25.81
C GLY A 190 -3.63 -11.06 -24.46
N MET A 191 -2.60 -10.28 -24.12
CA MET A 191 -1.93 -10.34 -22.82
C MET A 191 -2.88 -9.96 -21.69
N PHE A 192 -3.52 -8.78 -21.80
CA PHE A 192 -4.45 -8.28 -20.81
C PHE A 192 -5.59 -9.27 -20.56
N LYS A 193 -6.20 -9.81 -21.62
CA LYS A 193 -7.31 -10.76 -21.53
C LYS A 193 -6.90 -12.06 -20.87
N THR A 194 -5.67 -12.54 -21.13
CA THR A 194 -5.12 -13.74 -20.49
C THR A 194 -4.97 -13.54 -18.97
N LEU A 195 -4.48 -12.39 -18.53
CA LEU A 195 -4.43 -12.04 -17.11
C LEU A 195 -5.84 -11.87 -16.52
N PHE A 196 -6.73 -11.20 -17.24
CA PHE A 196 -8.10 -10.98 -16.81
C PHE A 196 -8.90 -12.28 -16.62
N ASP A 197 -8.68 -13.28 -17.47
CA ASP A 197 -9.36 -14.58 -17.33
C ASP A 197 -8.91 -15.35 -16.07
N GLN A 198 -7.74 -15.01 -15.53
CA GLN A 198 -7.23 -15.52 -14.26
C GLN A 198 -7.76 -14.66 -13.10
N LYS A 199 -9.01 -14.90 -12.68
CA LYS A 199 -9.70 -14.13 -11.62
C LYS A 199 -8.97 -13.98 -10.29
N HIS A 200 -8.03 -14.87 -9.99
CA HIS A 200 -7.19 -14.81 -8.79
C HIS A 200 -6.10 -13.73 -8.86
N LEU A 201 -5.87 -13.14 -10.04
CA LEU A 201 -4.84 -12.11 -10.27
C LEU A 201 -5.37 -10.69 -10.17
N TRP A 202 -6.66 -10.46 -9.96
CA TRP A 202 -7.21 -9.11 -9.93
C TRP A 202 -8.37 -8.98 -8.95
N SER A 203 -8.73 -7.74 -8.67
CA SER A 203 -9.87 -7.40 -7.83
C SER A 203 -10.54 -6.12 -8.34
N VAL A 204 -11.82 -5.98 -8.04
CA VAL A 204 -12.64 -4.78 -8.33
C VAL A 204 -13.44 -4.39 -7.09
N TRP A 205 -13.52 -3.08 -6.82
CA TRP A 205 -14.20 -2.52 -5.65
C TRP A 205 -15.35 -1.62 -6.07
N TYR A 206 -16.42 -1.63 -5.27
CA TYR A 206 -17.69 -0.96 -5.56
C TYR A 206 -18.12 -0.01 -4.44
N GLU A 207 -18.82 1.07 -4.79
CA GLU A 207 -19.35 2.07 -3.84
C GLU A 207 -20.38 1.49 -2.86
N SER A 208 -21.01 0.38 -3.20
CA SER A 208 -21.85 -0.39 -2.29
C SER A 208 -21.07 -1.17 -1.21
N GLY A 209 -19.74 -1.14 -1.29
CA GLY A 209 -18.81 -1.68 -0.30
C GLY A 209 -18.41 -3.14 -0.50
N GLN A 210 -18.92 -3.77 -1.55
CA GLN A 210 -18.45 -5.09 -1.96
C GLN A 210 -17.19 -4.98 -2.83
N THR A 211 -16.38 -6.01 -2.75
CA THR A 211 -15.21 -6.26 -3.59
C THR A 211 -15.39 -7.63 -4.22
N PHE A 212 -15.11 -7.76 -5.51
CA PHE A 212 -15.00 -9.06 -6.16
C PHE A 212 -13.51 -9.37 -6.36
N SER A 213 -13.05 -10.49 -5.78
CA SER A 213 -11.64 -10.88 -5.73
C SER A 213 -11.55 -12.40 -5.69
N ASP A 214 -10.64 -12.99 -6.49
CA ASP A 214 -10.45 -14.45 -6.57
C ASP A 214 -11.74 -15.26 -6.82
N GLY A 215 -12.67 -14.66 -7.57
CA GLY A 215 -13.96 -15.29 -7.86
C GLY A 215 -14.98 -15.25 -6.71
N ASP A 216 -14.62 -14.69 -5.56
CA ASP A 216 -15.44 -14.53 -4.37
C ASP A 216 -15.85 -13.07 -4.16
N TRP A 217 -16.95 -12.89 -3.43
CA TRP A 217 -17.40 -11.57 -2.98
C TRP A 217 -16.97 -11.34 -1.55
N ILE A 218 -16.37 -10.19 -1.30
CA ILE A 218 -15.91 -9.73 -0.01
C ILE A 218 -16.65 -8.43 0.30
N TRP A 219 -16.90 -8.17 1.57
CA TRP A 219 -17.42 -6.89 2.03
C TRP A 219 -16.56 -6.35 3.16
N VAL A 220 -16.18 -5.08 3.06
CA VAL A 220 -15.45 -4.35 4.09
C VAL A 220 -16.38 -3.28 4.66
N ASP A 221 -16.41 -3.16 5.98
CA ASP A 221 -17.19 -2.11 6.66
C ASP A 221 -16.25 -0.97 7.07
N PRO A 222 -16.09 0.08 6.25
CA PRO A 222 -15.29 1.23 6.66
C PRO A 222 -16.03 1.96 7.78
N ARG A 223 -15.29 2.44 8.77
CA ARG A 223 -15.91 3.20 9.85
C ARG A 223 -16.38 4.56 9.32
N ASN A 224 -17.49 5.04 9.86
CA ASN A 224 -17.90 6.44 9.71
C ASN A 224 -17.02 7.28 10.63
N SER A 225 -15.82 7.62 10.16
CA SER A 225 -14.88 8.49 10.86
C SER A 225 -14.57 9.69 9.98
N ALA A 226 -14.16 10.80 10.60
CA ALA A 226 -13.46 11.89 9.92
C ALA A 226 -11.95 11.71 10.14
N TYR A 227 -11.13 12.14 9.18
CA TYR A 227 -9.69 12.21 9.36
C TYR A 227 -9.29 13.65 9.74
N GLU A 228 -8.72 13.82 10.93
CA GLU A 228 -8.26 15.12 11.45
C GLU A 228 -6.74 15.28 11.41
N GLY A 229 -6.02 14.33 10.80
CA GLY A 229 -4.56 14.42 10.67
C GLY A 229 -4.12 15.39 9.58
N GLU A 230 -2.80 15.61 9.50
CA GLU A 230 -2.20 16.57 8.58
C GLU A 230 -2.24 16.03 7.13
N ILE A 231 -3.04 16.68 6.28
CA ILE A 231 -3.01 16.52 4.83
C ILE A 231 -2.31 17.75 4.24
N LEU A 232 -1.29 17.52 3.43
CA LEU A 232 -0.56 18.55 2.72
C LEU A 232 -0.92 18.51 1.24
N SER A 233 -1.46 19.62 0.71
CA SER A 233 -1.88 19.74 -0.69
C SER A 233 -0.72 20.25 -1.54
N ALA A 234 -0.05 19.36 -2.28
CA ALA A 234 1.10 19.69 -3.11
C ALA A 234 0.68 19.92 -4.58
N VAL A 235 1.07 21.07 -5.14
CA VAL A 235 0.99 21.32 -6.58
C VAL A 235 2.21 20.70 -7.25
N PHE A 236 2.04 19.56 -7.89
CA PHE A 236 3.09 18.94 -8.70
C PHE A 236 3.02 19.54 -10.11
N ASP A 237 3.85 20.54 -10.40
CA ASP A 237 3.92 21.18 -11.72
C ASP A 237 4.13 20.11 -12.81
N ASP A 238 3.11 19.89 -13.65
CA ASP A 238 3.11 18.83 -14.67
C ASP A 238 4.13 19.05 -15.80
N LYS A 239 4.77 20.23 -15.83
CA LYS A 239 5.93 20.52 -16.69
C LYS A 239 7.25 20.17 -16.05
N ARG A 240 7.29 20.05 -14.72
CA ARG A 240 8.50 19.79 -13.94
C ARG A 240 8.53 18.38 -13.37
N TRP A 241 7.42 17.87 -12.88
CA TRP A 241 7.32 16.59 -12.19
C TRP A 241 6.36 15.64 -12.91
N GLU A 242 6.75 14.38 -13.02
CA GLU A 242 5.95 13.30 -13.59
C GLU A 242 5.49 12.40 -12.45
N VAL A 243 4.31 12.68 -11.91
CA VAL A 243 3.77 12.00 -10.72
C VAL A 243 3.45 10.52 -10.93
N SER A 244 3.38 10.07 -12.18
CA SER A 244 3.28 8.64 -12.53
C SER A 244 4.61 7.91 -12.48
N GLN A 245 5.72 8.65 -12.49
CA GLN A 245 7.06 8.10 -12.39
C GLN A 245 7.58 8.24 -10.96
N GLU A 246 7.57 7.14 -10.22
CA GLU A 246 8.11 7.11 -8.86
C GLU A 246 9.62 7.37 -8.85
N LYS A 247 10.37 6.64 -9.72
CA LYS A 247 11.84 6.62 -9.80
C LYS A 247 12.31 6.88 -11.24
N PRO A 248 13.53 7.40 -11.46
CA PRO A 248 14.11 7.46 -12.80
C PRO A 248 14.37 6.05 -13.32
N LEU A 249 13.81 5.74 -14.50
CA LEU A 249 13.91 4.41 -15.12
C LEU A 249 14.54 4.50 -16.50
N GLN A 250 15.42 3.55 -16.81
CA GLN A 250 15.84 3.24 -18.17
C GLN A 250 15.38 1.82 -18.49
N GLY A 251 14.32 1.70 -19.29
CA GLY A 251 13.57 0.45 -19.38
C GLY A 251 12.96 0.12 -18.02
N ARG A 252 13.27 -1.05 -17.46
CA ARG A 252 12.81 -1.49 -16.13
C ARG A 252 13.83 -1.26 -15.00
N SER A 253 15.00 -0.72 -15.32
CA SER A 253 16.10 -0.57 -14.36
C SER A 253 16.12 0.84 -13.78
N VAL A 254 16.14 0.94 -12.45
CA VAL A 254 16.31 2.21 -11.73
C VAL A 254 17.67 2.82 -12.06
N GLN A 255 17.64 4.08 -12.48
CA GLN A 255 18.83 4.90 -12.71
C GLN A 255 19.15 5.70 -11.45
N TRP A 256 19.75 5.02 -10.47
CA TRP A 256 20.04 5.58 -9.14
C TRP A 256 20.76 6.92 -9.16
N ASP A 257 21.72 7.08 -10.08
CA ASP A 257 22.51 8.31 -10.20
C ASP A 257 21.77 9.45 -10.90
N ASP A 258 20.56 9.22 -11.41
CA ASP A 258 19.69 10.26 -11.97
C ASP A 258 18.82 10.96 -10.93
N ILE A 259 18.63 10.36 -9.75
CA ILE A 259 17.86 10.95 -8.66
C ILE A 259 18.51 12.27 -8.21
N GLY A 260 17.74 13.36 -8.29
CA GLY A 260 18.17 14.72 -7.97
C GLY A 260 18.92 15.44 -9.10
N ASN A 261 19.05 14.83 -10.28
CA ASN A 261 19.60 15.53 -11.46
C ASN A 261 18.51 16.41 -12.09
N SER A 262 18.90 17.52 -12.72
CA SER A 262 17.96 18.51 -13.29
C SER A 262 17.08 17.98 -14.44
N THR A 263 17.43 16.83 -15.00
CA THR A 263 16.68 16.18 -16.09
C THR A 263 15.70 15.13 -15.58
N ASP A 264 15.83 14.66 -14.33
CA ASP A 264 14.90 13.70 -13.76
C ASP A 264 13.67 14.42 -13.19
N ARG A 265 12.50 13.87 -13.53
CA ARG A 265 11.19 14.41 -13.19
C ARG A 265 10.42 13.50 -12.23
N SER A 266 11.03 12.41 -11.77
CA SER A 266 10.42 11.45 -10.86
C SER A 266 10.03 12.05 -9.49
N LEU A 267 9.14 11.36 -8.76
CA LEU A 267 8.78 11.72 -7.39
C LEU A 267 9.97 11.70 -6.43
N PHE A 268 10.94 10.80 -6.64
CA PHE A 268 12.18 10.79 -5.88
C PHE A 268 12.98 12.09 -6.05
N SER A 269 13.06 12.61 -7.29
CA SER A 269 13.69 13.91 -7.54
C SER A 269 12.88 15.07 -7.00
N TRP A 270 11.54 15.02 -7.04
CA TRP A 270 10.69 16.00 -6.36
C TRP A 270 11.00 16.08 -4.87
N TRP A 271 11.16 14.93 -4.19
CA TRP A 271 11.50 14.91 -2.76
C TRP A 271 12.83 15.63 -2.46
N VAL A 272 13.86 15.32 -3.25
CA VAL A 272 15.21 15.89 -3.12
C VAL A 272 15.22 17.40 -3.38
N HIS A 273 14.42 17.88 -4.32
CA HIS A 273 14.40 19.30 -4.69
C HIS A 273 13.43 20.17 -3.90
N GLU A 274 12.24 19.65 -3.57
CA GLU A 274 11.12 20.45 -3.07
C GLU A 274 10.43 19.81 -1.85
N GLY A 275 10.29 18.48 -1.83
CA GLY A 275 9.41 17.77 -0.89
C GLY A 275 9.75 17.99 0.58
N TYR A 276 11.03 18.01 0.95
CA TYR A 276 11.43 18.27 2.34
C TYR A 276 11.06 19.68 2.80
N ALA A 277 11.41 20.71 2.02
CA ALA A 277 11.08 22.09 2.36
C ALA A 277 9.56 22.34 2.38
N PHE A 278 8.83 21.67 1.48
CA PHE A 278 7.38 21.68 1.44
C PHE A 278 6.75 21.08 2.71
N CYS A 279 7.23 19.91 3.16
CA CYS A 279 6.68 19.23 4.35
C CYS A 279 7.06 19.90 5.68
N PHE A 280 8.17 20.64 5.69
CA PHE A 280 8.75 21.26 6.88
C PHE A 280 9.10 22.74 6.65
N PRO A 281 8.12 23.62 6.38
CA PRO A 281 8.35 25.03 6.07
C PRO A 281 8.96 25.83 7.25
N SER A 282 8.90 25.28 8.47
CA SER A 282 9.55 25.86 9.65
C SER A 282 11.07 25.62 9.68
N VAL A 283 11.59 24.72 8.85
CA VAL A 283 13.03 24.44 8.75
C VAL A 283 13.65 25.37 7.71
N LYS A 284 14.02 26.57 8.18
CA LYS A 284 14.53 27.65 7.33
C LYS A 284 16.03 27.56 7.11
N SER A 285 16.49 28.20 6.04
CA SER A 285 17.90 28.40 5.74
C SER A 285 18.32 29.86 5.95
N PRO A 286 19.63 30.14 6.14
CA PRO A 286 20.73 29.19 6.26
C PRO A 286 20.73 28.45 7.62
N PHE A 287 21.27 27.24 7.63
CA PHE A 287 21.43 26.45 8.86
C PHE A 287 22.48 27.08 9.77
N SER A 288 22.18 27.12 11.07
CA SER A 288 23.12 27.58 12.08
C SER A 288 24.29 26.59 12.24
N PRO A 289 25.46 27.02 12.75
CA PRO A 289 26.56 26.11 13.02
C PRO A 289 26.13 24.88 13.83
N GLY A 290 26.33 23.69 13.25
CA GLY A 290 26.00 22.42 13.87
C GLY A 290 24.55 21.94 13.68
N GLU A 291 23.73 22.67 12.92
CA GLU A 291 22.49 22.16 12.31
C GLU A 291 22.82 21.40 11.02
N PHE A 292 22.02 20.40 10.70
CA PHE A 292 22.20 19.57 9.50
C PHE A 292 20.90 18.87 9.12
N ALA A 293 20.77 18.50 7.86
CA ALA A 293 19.75 17.58 7.38
C ALA A 293 20.40 16.66 6.35
N LEU A 294 20.35 15.37 6.63
CA LEU A 294 20.84 14.31 5.75
C LEU A 294 19.66 13.51 5.25
N ALA A 295 19.62 13.21 3.96
CA ALA A 295 18.66 12.30 3.36
C ALA A 295 19.40 11.07 2.83
N LEU A 296 19.00 9.89 3.25
CA LEU A 296 19.52 8.61 2.78
C LEU A 296 18.45 7.96 1.91
N CYS A 297 18.81 7.53 0.70
CA CYS A 297 17.97 6.62 -0.07
C CYS A 297 18.08 5.24 0.56
N ASP A 298 16.96 4.67 0.99
CA ASP A 298 16.87 3.34 1.59
C ASP A 298 16.09 2.34 0.71
N ASP A 299 15.84 2.72 -0.55
CA ASP A 299 15.17 1.89 -1.54
C ASP A 299 15.95 0.60 -1.86
N GLY A 300 15.42 -0.56 -1.42
CA GLY A 300 16.09 -1.85 -1.51
C GLY A 300 15.50 -3.00 -0.66
N ALA A 301 16.11 -4.19 -0.75
CA ALA A 301 15.63 -5.35 -0.01
C ALA A 301 15.80 -5.17 1.51
N GLY A 302 14.66 -5.11 2.23
CA GLY A 302 14.63 -4.89 3.68
C GLY A 302 14.49 -3.42 4.10
N GLU A 303 14.07 -2.55 3.17
CA GLU A 303 13.87 -1.11 3.39
C GLU A 303 12.89 -0.76 4.52
N ILE A 304 13.21 0.33 5.21
CA ILE A 304 12.38 1.00 6.22
C ILE A 304 11.55 2.10 5.54
N GLY A 305 12.02 2.68 4.44
CA GLY A 305 11.27 3.59 3.58
C GLY A 305 12.06 3.95 2.34
N ASP A 306 11.50 4.79 1.47
CA ASP A 306 12.21 5.26 0.27
C ASP A 306 13.35 6.21 0.65
N PHE A 307 13.07 7.11 1.60
CA PHE A 307 14.08 7.96 2.23
C PHE A 307 14.01 7.90 3.74
N ILE A 308 15.20 7.92 4.37
CA ILE A 308 15.35 8.13 5.80
C ILE A 308 16.16 9.40 6.00
N MET A 309 15.61 10.35 6.75
CA MET A 309 16.27 11.59 7.04
C MET A 309 16.62 11.74 8.50
N LEU A 310 17.78 12.33 8.72
CA LEU A 310 18.28 12.71 10.03
C LEU A 310 18.52 14.20 10.04
N VAL A 311 17.76 14.89 10.88
CA VAL A 311 17.76 16.34 10.91
C VAL A 311 18.07 16.84 12.32
N LYS A 312 18.89 17.88 12.40
CA LYS A 312 19.07 18.70 13.59
C LYS A 312 18.80 20.15 13.21
N HIS A 313 17.68 20.68 13.67
CA HIS A 313 17.27 22.06 13.43
C HIS A 313 16.39 22.58 14.58
N ALA A 314 16.60 23.82 15.02
CA ALA A 314 15.88 24.40 16.14
C ALA A 314 14.35 24.41 15.95
N GLY A 315 13.90 24.48 14.69
CA GLY A 315 12.48 24.45 14.33
C GLY A 315 11.72 23.17 14.71
N PHE A 316 12.39 22.09 15.09
CA PHE A 316 11.74 20.89 15.63
C PHE A 316 11.49 20.95 17.14
N ALA A 317 12.20 21.80 17.88
CA ALA A 317 12.04 21.87 19.33
C ALA A 317 10.64 22.38 19.69
N THR A 318 9.94 21.65 20.55
CA THR A 318 8.63 22.04 21.09
C THR A 318 8.73 22.25 22.60
N LYS A 319 7.68 22.85 23.20
CA LYS A 319 7.61 23.04 24.65
C LYS A 319 7.64 21.71 25.42
N THR A 320 7.10 20.64 24.85
CA THR A 320 6.99 19.31 25.48
C THR A 320 8.11 18.35 25.08
N ASN A 321 8.82 18.63 23.98
CA ASN A 321 10.02 17.93 23.56
C ASN A 321 11.05 18.95 23.03
N PRO A 322 11.97 19.44 23.90
CA PRO A 322 12.91 20.52 23.55
C PRO A 322 14.04 20.07 22.62
N SER A 323 14.07 18.80 22.22
CA SER A 323 15.07 18.30 21.28
C SER A 323 14.90 18.94 19.90
N SER A 324 16.01 19.35 19.29
CA SER A 324 16.08 19.83 17.92
C SER A 324 16.32 18.72 16.89
N LEU A 325 16.32 17.46 17.34
CA LEU A 325 16.56 16.30 16.48
C LEU A 325 15.26 15.76 15.91
N ALA A 326 15.25 15.41 14.63
CA ALA A 326 14.15 14.73 13.98
C ALA A 326 14.64 13.56 13.12
N VAL A 327 13.84 12.49 13.12
CA VAL A 327 13.94 11.37 12.18
C VAL A 327 12.69 11.39 11.32
N ILE A 328 12.88 11.33 10.01
CA ILE A 328 11.79 11.40 9.04
C ILE A 328 11.93 10.19 8.14
N VAL A 329 10.90 9.34 8.12
CA VAL A 329 10.79 8.22 7.18
C VAL A 329 9.80 8.61 6.11
N VAL A 330 10.17 8.41 4.86
CA VAL A 330 9.42 8.90 3.70
C VAL A 330 9.04 7.71 2.84
N HIS A 331 7.77 7.65 2.47
CA HIS A 331 7.21 6.67 1.55
C HIS A 331 6.60 7.40 0.37
N LEU A 332 7.12 7.14 -0.83
CA LEU A 332 6.74 7.73 -2.10
C LEU A 332 6.12 6.64 -2.96
N LYS A 333 4.91 6.89 -3.46
CA LYS A 333 4.29 5.99 -4.43
C LYS A 333 3.75 6.81 -5.59
N GLY A 334 4.06 6.37 -6.81
CA GLY A 334 3.53 6.96 -8.03
C GLY A 334 2.00 6.92 -8.11
N ALA A 335 1.41 7.83 -8.88
CA ALA A 335 0.00 7.83 -9.22
C ALA A 335 -0.26 7.32 -10.64
N ALA A 336 -1.52 7.06 -11.00
CA ALA A 336 -1.85 6.73 -12.38
C ALA A 336 -1.58 7.92 -13.32
N ASN A 337 -1.21 7.61 -14.57
CA ASN A 337 -0.94 8.59 -15.63
C ASN A 337 -2.23 9.17 -16.23
N SER A 338 -3.04 9.80 -15.38
CA SER A 338 -4.30 10.43 -15.73
C SER A 338 -4.39 11.80 -15.05
N LYS A 339 -4.86 12.84 -15.77
CA LYS A 339 -5.06 14.19 -15.21
C LYS A 339 -6.34 14.29 -14.37
N LYS A 340 -7.22 13.29 -14.45
CA LYS A 340 -8.47 13.20 -13.67
C LYS A 340 -8.50 11.85 -12.97
N ARG A 341 -7.68 11.73 -11.94
CA ARG A 341 -7.62 10.50 -11.14
C ARG A 341 -8.87 10.40 -10.29
N ALA A 342 -9.57 9.27 -10.41
CA ALA A 342 -10.61 8.95 -9.45
C ALA A 342 -9.97 8.61 -8.10
N MET A 343 -10.71 8.77 -7.01
CA MET A 343 -10.23 8.35 -5.70
C MET A 343 -9.98 6.84 -5.68
N ALA A 344 -8.73 6.44 -5.44
CA ALA A 344 -8.29 5.05 -5.40
C ALA A 344 -7.70 4.69 -4.03
N PRO A 345 -8.53 4.28 -3.05
CA PRO A 345 -8.08 3.90 -1.71
C PRO A 345 -6.98 2.83 -1.69
N LYS A 346 -6.93 1.93 -2.69
CA LYS A 346 -5.90 0.88 -2.77
C LYS A 346 -4.48 1.46 -2.88
N GLN A 347 -4.32 2.53 -3.64
CA GLN A 347 -3.03 3.21 -3.80
C GLN A 347 -2.49 3.76 -2.47
N TYR A 348 -3.40 4.06 -1.53
CA TYR A 348 -3.06 4.43 -0.16
C TYR A 348 -2.87 3.20 0.75
N GLU A 349 -3.65 2.14 0.57
CA GLU A 349 -3.51 0.90 1.36
C GLU A 349 -2.09 0.33 1.27
N GLU A 350 -1.51 0.26 0.07
CA GLU A 350 -0.14 -0.24 -0.14
C GLU A 350 0.90 0.60 0.61
N VAL A 351 0.93 1.91 0.36
CA VAL A 351 1.95 2.81 0.93
C VAL A 351 1.77 3.05 2.42
N LEU A 352 0.52 3.14 2.92
CA LEU A 352 0.24 3.27 4.36
C LEU A 352 0.56 1.97 5.11
N GLY A 353 0.27 0.82 4.49
CA GLY A 353 0.62 -0.49 5.05
C GLY A 353 2.13 -0.67 5.17
N GLN A 354 2.90 -0.22 4.17
CA GLN A 354 4.36 -0.21 4.26
C GLN A 354 4.85 0.74 5.36
N ALA A 355 4.33 1.96 5.39
CA ALA A 355 4.73 2.98 6.35
C ALA A 355 4.49 2.59 7.81
N THR A 356 3.35 1.96 8.09
CA THR A 356 2.98 1.52 9.44
C THR A 356 3.75 0.29 9.90
N LYS A 357 3.98 -0.69 9.01
CA LYS A 357 4.85 -1.85 9.30
C LYS A 357 6.26 -1.40 9.67
N ASN A 358 6.75 -0.35 9.03
CA ASN A 358 8.11 0.10 9.22
C ASN A 358 8.33 0.97 10.48
N LEU A 359 7.26 1.32 11.20
CA LEU A 359 7.34 2.05 12.48
C LEU A 359 8.19 1.32 13.53
N SER A 360 8.20 -0.01 13.54
CA SER A 360 9.01 -0.80 14.48
C SER A 360 10.51 -0.56 14.33
N TRP A 361 10.96 -0.15 13.14
CA TRP A 361 12.36 0.10 12.83
C TRP A 361 12.81 1.52 13.18
N MET A 362 11.90 2.41 13.61
CA MET A 362 12.24 3.77 14.04
C MET A 362 12.92 3.83 15.42
N TYR A 363 13.24 2.68 16.03
CA TYR A 363 14.04 2.65 17.24
C TYR A 363 15.49 3.09 16.95
N LEU A 364 15.80 4.32 17.38
CA LEU A 364 17.00 5.08 17.01
C LEU A 364 18.34 4.34 17.12
N PRO A 365 18.65 3.59 18.21
CA PRO A 365 19.92 2.90 18.30
C PRO A 365 20.14 1.87 17.19
N ASP A 366 19.10 1.12 16.84
CA ASP A 366 19.16 0.10 15.80
C ASP A 366 19.15 0.73 14.41
N LEU A 367 18.29 1.75 14.22
CA LEU A 367 18.25 2.54 12.98
C LEU A 367 19.62 3.18 12.69
N ALA A 368 20.19 3.91 13.64
CA ALA A 368 21.48 4.59 13.43
C ALA A 368 22.61 3.60 13.16
N LYS A 369 22.58 2.41 13.77
CA LYS A 369 23.55 1.33 13.51
C LYS A 369 23.38 0.76 12.11
N GLY A 370 22.15 0.47 11.68
CA GLY A 370 21.81 0.03 10.32
C GLY A 370 22.29 1.04 9.28
N LEU A 371 21.86 2.30 9.41
CA LEU A 371 22.24 3.38 8.49
C LEU A 371 23.76 3.56 8.37
N LYS A 372 24.51 3.47 9.47
CA LYS A 372 25.98 3.50 9.42
C LYS A 372 26.54 2.34 8.61
N GLN A 373 26.02 1.13 8.82
CA GLN A 373 26.43 -0.05 8.09
C GLN A 373 26.12 0.10 6.59
N ASP A 374 24.95 0.63 6.24
CA ASP A 374 24.51 0.74 4.86
C ASP A 374 25.31 1.79 4.08
N LEU A 375 25.55 2.97 4.69
CA LEU A 375 26.44 4.00 4.13
C LEU A 375 27.87 3.51 3.89
N MET A 376 28.35 2.55 4.70
CA MET A 376 29.67 1.95 4.53
C MET A 376 29.67 0.74 3.58
N SER A 377 28.50 0.19 3.24
CA SER A 377 28.36 -0.97 2.35
C SER A 377 28.44 -0.59 0.87
N GLY A 378 28.09 0.67 0.57
CA GLY A 378 28.06 1.22 -0.78
C GLY A 378 26.75 1.02 -1.52
N LYS A 379 25.66 0.65 -0.83
CA LYS A 379 24.36 0.44 -1.47
C LYS A 379 23.52 1.70 -1.61
N ASN A 380 23.83 2.76 -0.85
CA ASN A 380 22.90 3.86 -0.65
C ASN A 380 23.42 5.16 -1.24
N LEU A 381 22.48 6.01 -1.64
CA LEU A 381 22.73 7.41 -1.96
C LEU A 381 22.57 8.25 -0.68
N LEU A 382 23.37 9.32 -0.57
CA LEU A 382 23.30 10.27 0.54
C LEU A 382 23.31 11.68 0.00
N TRP A 383 22.40 12.52 0.50
CA TRP A 383 22.39 13.95 0.25
C TRP A 383 22.48 14.74 1.55
N SER A 384 22.99 15.96 1.46
CA SER A 384 23.00 16.96 2.52
C SER A 384 22.23 18.19 2.08
N TRP A 385 21.36 18.69 2.95
CA TRP A 385 20.61 19.92 2.68
C TRP A 385 21.55 21.11 2.68
N ASN A 386 21.48 21.96 1.65
CA ASN A 386 22.24 23.21 1.56
C ASN A 386 21.42 24.45 1.97
N GLY A 387 20.14 24.26 2.30
CA GLY A 387 19.23 25.34 2.64
C GLY A 387 18.15 25.61 1.59
N GLN A 388 18.34 25.13 0.36
CA GLN A 388 17.37 25.26 -0.74
C GLN A 388 17.03 23.90 -1.36
N ALA A 389 18.02 23.03 -1.51
CA ALA A 389 17.87 21.68 -2.05
C ALA A 389 18.86 20.72 -1.38
N PHE A 390 18.72 19.43 -1.70
CA PHE A 390 19.66 18.39 -1.31
C PHE A 390 20.82 18.28 -2.31
N ASP A 391 22.04 18.53 -1.84
CA ASP A 391 23.26 18.28 -2.60
C ASP A 391 23.74 16.85 -2.38
N ARG A 392 24.06 16.15 -3.47
CA ARG A 392 24.53 14.76 -3.41
C ARG A 392 25.93 14.68 -2.79
N VAL A 393 26.04 13.87 -1.74
CA VAL A 393 27.27 13.63 -0.97
C VAL A 393 27.87 12.26 -1.27
N LEU A 394 27.03 11.25 -1.53
CA LEU A 394 27.46 9.90 -1.86
C LEU A 394 26.68 9.40 -3.08
N GLN A 395 27.40 8.90 -4.08
CA GLN A 395 26.79 8.25 -5.25
C GLN A 395 26.51 6.78 -4.97
N HIS A 396 25.63 6.19 -5.77
CA HIS A 396 25.33 4.76 -5.67
C HIS A 396 26.62 3.94 -5.92
N LYS A 397 26.76 2.79 -5.23
CA LYS A 397 27.98 1.92 -5.26
C LYS A 397 29.23 2.54 -4.62
N GLN A 398 29.17 3.76 -4.09
CA GLN A 398 30.29 4.37 -3.36
C GLN A 398 30.16 4.17 -1.86
N LYS A 399 31.29 3.93 -1.19
CA LYS A 399 31.34 3.77 0.26
C LYS A 399 31.72 5.07 0.92
N LEU A 400 30.97 5.43 1.96
CA LEU A 400 31.35 6.55 2.80
C LEU A 400 32.58 6.16 3.63
N ALA A 401 33.62 7.00 3.62
CA ALA A 401 34.81 6.77 4.43
C ALA A 401 34.48 6.77 5.92
N LYS A 402 35.12 5.91 6.73
CA LYS A 402 34.91 5.85 8.19
C LYS A 402 35.16 7.18 8.91
N SER A 403 36.00 8.04 8.33
CA SER A 403 36.32 9.38 8.85
C SER A 403 35.33 10.47 8.42
N ALA A 404 34.36 10.15 7.57
CA ALA A 404 33.43 11.13 7.01
C ALA A 404 32.62 11.83 8.11
N PRO A 405 32.48 13.16 8.07
CA PRO A 405 31.79 13.92 9.13
C PRO A 405 30.33 13.49 9.29
N GLN A 406 29.67 13.05 8.21
CA GLN A 406 28.28 12.59 8.22
C GLN A 406 28.08 11.38 9.14
N LEU A 407 29.08 10.49 9.27
CA LEU A 407 29.00 9.36 10.19
C LEU A 407 29.02 9.79 11.66
N LYS A 408 29.70 10.90 11.98
CA LYS A 408 29.72 11.49 13.33
C LYS A 408 28.42 12.22 13.64
N LEU A 409 27.70 12.73 12.63
CA LEU A 409 26.40 13.38 12.83
C LEU A 409 25.35 12.39 13.37
N LEU A 410 25.45 11.11 12.99
CA LEU A 410 24.60 10.04 13.54
C LEU A 410 24.78 9.86 15.05
N ASP A 411 25.96 10.17 15.61
CA ASP A 411 26.18 10.08 17.07
C ASP A 411 25.33 11.09 17.84
N ALA A 412 24.86 12.16 17.19
CA ALA A 412 23.97 13.14 17.81
C ALA A 412 22.63 12.52 18.26
N PHE A 413 22.21 11.41 17.66
CA PHE A 413 20.96 10.73 17.97
C PHE A 413 21.07 9.69 19.10
N ASN A 414 22.29 9.37 19.55
CA ASN A 414 22.49 8.34 20.57
C ASN A 414 21.94 8.79 21.94
N GLY A 415 20.96 8.03 22.47
CA GLY A 415 20.35 8.28 23.78
C GLY A 415 19.53 9.57 23.88
N ARG A 416 19.19 10.23 22.76
CA ARG A 416 18.41 11.48 22.74
C ARG A 416 17.01 11.25 22.17
N ARG A 417 16.03 11.95 22.71
CA ARG A 417 14.64 11.95 22.23
C ARG A 417 14.58 12.73 20.91
N ALA A 418 14.45 12.07 19.77
CA ALA A 418 14.16 12.75 18.50
C ALA A 418 12.63 12.86 18.29
N HIS A 419 12.22 13.80 17.46
CA HIS A 419 10.86 13.81 16.91
C HIS A 419 10.80 12.87 15.72
N SER A 420 9.84 11.94 15.70
CA SER A 420 9.68 11.00 14.60
C SER A 420 8.55 11.44 13.68
N PHE A 421 8.81 11.42 12.38
CA PHE A 421 7.83 11.73 11.35
C PHE A 421 7.76 10.60 10.33
N VAL A 422 6.54 10.29 9.91
CA VAL A 422 6.27 9.43 8.76
C VAL A 422 5.59 10.29 7.71
N ILE A 423 6.20 10.37 6.53
CA ILE A 423 5.70 11.14 5.40
C ILE A 423 5.25 10.15 4.34
N VAL A 424 3.98 10.24 3.96
CA VAL A 424 3.42 9.44 2.87
C VAL A 424 3.08 10.38 1.73
N VAL A 425 3.71 10.19 0.59
CA VAL A 425 3.48 10.96 -0.63
C VAL A 425 2.79 10.06 -1.63
N GLN A 426 1.51 10.35 -1.85
CA GLN A 426 0.69 9.62 -2.81
C GLN A 426 -0.15 10.66 -3.56
N PRO A 427 0.28 11.10 -4.75
CA PRO A 427 -0.38 12.16 -5.51
C PRO A 427 -1.66 11.68 -6.22
N HIS A 428 -2.12 10.44 -5.99
CA HIS A 428 -3.29 9.92 -6.68
C HIS A 428 -4.56 10.72 -6.37
N GLN A 429 -4.75 11.14 -5.12
CA GLN A 429 -5.89 11.92 -4.69
C GLN A 429 -5.62 13.43 -4.77
N ASP A 430 -6.62 14.21 -5.20
CA ASP A 430 -6.66 15.65 -4.98
C ASP A 430 -7.13 15.94 -3.54
N ALA A 431 -6.35 16.74 -2.81
CA ALA A 431 -6.59 17.04 -1.40
C ALA A 431 -7.91 17.79 -1.17
N ASP A 432 -8.21 18.77 -2.02
CA ASP A 432 -9.38 19.62 -1.86
C ASP A 432 -10.66 18.84 -2.23
N ASP A 433 -10.59 17.99 -3.26
CA ASP A 433 -11.66 17.05 -3.60
C ASP A 433 -11.92 16.04 -2.47
N PHE A 434 -10.85 15.49 -1.85
CA PHE A 434 -10.99 14.55 -0.73
C PHE A 434 -11.60 15.22 0.50
N ILE A 435 -11.14 16.42 0.86
CA ILE A 435 -11.70 17.21 1.96
C ILE A 435 -13.17 17.53 1.69
N THR A 436 -13.50 17.92 0.46
CA THR A 436 -14.88 18.18 0.04
C THR A 436 -15.75 16.92 0.14
N ALA A 437 -15.24 15.77 -0.31
CA ALA A 437 -15.94 14.50 -0.22
C ALA A 437 -16.19 14.07 1.24
N MET A 438 -15.19 14.24 2.13
CA MET A 438 -15.34 13.96 3.56
C MET A 438 -16.40 14.83 4.24
N ALA A 439 -16.66 16.04 3.72
CA ALA A 439 -17.66 16.95 4.26
C ALA A 439 -19.11 16.62 3.81
N GLN A 440 -19.30 15.68 2.89
CA GLN A 440 -20.62 15.31 2.39
C GLN A 440 -21.46 14.53 3.41
N SER A 441 -22.78 14.53 3.24
CA SER A 441 -23.70 13.73 4.05
C SER A 441 -24.79 13.11 3.16
N PRO A 442 -24.80 11.78 2.97
CA PRO A 442 -23.81 10.81 3.44
C PRO A 442 -22.47 10.93 2.68
N VAL A 443 -21.37 10.57 3.35
CA VAL A 443 -20.05 10.41 2.71
C VAL A 443 -20.07 9.13 1.86
N ASP A 444 -19.54 9.20 0.64
CA ASP A 444 -19.40 8.04 -0.25
C ASP A 444 -18.46 6.96 0.33
N TYR A 445 -18.55 5.75 -0.20
CA TYR A 445 -17.90 4.60 0.41
C TYR A 445 -16.38 4.65 0.24
N LYS A 446 -15.88 4.99 -0.94
CA LYS A 446 -14.42 5.06 -1.18
C LYS A 446 -13.77 6.15 -0.32
N THR A 447 -14.44 7.28 -0.08
CA THR A 447 -13.97 8.32 0.84
C THR A 447 -13.92 7.81 2.28
N ARG A 448 -14.97 7.10 2.74
CA ARG A 448 -14.94 6.45 4.06
C ARG A 448 -13.84 5.40 4.18
N LEU A 449 -13.58 4.66 3.12
CA LEU A 449 -12.53 3.64 3.07
C LEU A 449 -11.15 4.27 3.22
N LEU A 450 -10.83 5.28 2.41
CA LEU A 450 -9.58 6.04 2.51
C LEU A 450 -9.43 6.70 3.89
N THR A 451 -10.50 7.31 4.41
CA THR A 451 -10.52 7.90 5.75
C THR A 451 -10.19 6.86 6.83
N THR A 452 -10.75 5.65 6.72
CA THR A 452 -10.46 4.57 7.67
C THR A 452 -8.99 4.16 7.60
N LEU A 453 -8.38 4.10 6.40
CA LEU A 453 -6.95 3.79 6.23
C LEU A 453 -6.07 4.88 6.85
N LEU A 454 -6.38 6.15 6.60
CA LEU A 454 -5.65 7.29 7.16
C LEU A 454 -5.74 7.33 8.69
N CYS A 455 -6.92 7.13 9.27
CA CYS A 455 -7.10 7.05 10.73
C CYS A 455 -6.33 5.88 11.35
N ALA A 456 -6.29 4.72 10.68
CA ALA A 456 -5.51 3.57 11.13
C ALA A 456 -4.00 3.89 11.17
N ALA A 457 -3.47 4.41 10.07
CA ALA A 457 -2.07 4.76 9.96
C ALA A 457 -1.66 5.87 10.94
N HIS A 458 -2.50 6.90 11.10
CA HIS A 458 -2.29 7.97 12.07
C HIS A 458 -2.28 7.43 13.51
N GLY A 459 -3.21 6.53 13.84
CA GLY A 459 -3.25 5.88 15.14
C GLY A 459 -1.99 5.06 15.43
N ALA A 460 -1.51 4.30 14.44
CA ALA A 460 -0.27 3.53 14.55
C ALA A 460 0.96 4.44 14.76
N CYS A 461 1.08 5.52 13.96
CA CYS A 461 2.14 6.51 14.11
C CYS A 461 2.09 7.17 15.50
N SER A 462 0.92 7.63 15.93
CA SER A 462 0.74 8.29 17.23
C SER A 462 1.07 7.36 18.39
N GLY A 463 0.63 6.09 18.32
CA GLY A 463 0.97 5.06 19.29
C GLY A 463 2.48 4.78 19.38
N SER A 464 3.20 5.01 18.27
CA SER A 464 4.65 4.87 18.16
C SER A 464 5.41 6.18 18.43
N SER A 465 4.73 7.21 18.96
CA SER A 465 5.28 8.56 19.18
C SER A 465 5.82 9.25 17.92
N ALA A 466 5.22 8.94 16.76
CA ALA A 466 5.51 9.58 15.48
C ALA A 466 4.32 10.39 14.95
N THR A 467 4.61 11.38 14.11
CA THR A 467 3.60 12.21 13.44
C THR A 467 3.47 11.78 11.99
N LEU A 468 2.26 11.45 11.55
CA LEU A 468 1.96 11.17 10.15
C LEU A 468 1.64 12.47 9.40
N LYS A 469 2.29 12.69 8.25
CA LYS A 469 1.87 13.68 7.26
C LYS A 469 1.58 12.99 5.94
N VAL A 470 0.46 13.32 5.33
CA VAL A 470 0.06 12.75 4.04
C VAL A 470 0.05 13.84 2.98
N VAL A 471 0.91 13.70 1.97
CA VAL A 471 0.99 14.59 0.83
C VAL A 471 0.09 14.05 -0.27
N MET A 472 -0.91 14.84 -0.63
CA MET A 472 -1.85 14.60 -1.73
C MET A 472 -1.59 15.63 -2.84
N SER A 473 -2.09 15.36 -4.05
CA SER A 473 -2.01 16.35 -5.13
C SER A 473 -2.98 17.51 -4.90
N LYS A 474 -2.67 18.64 -5.53
CA LYS A 474 -3.58 19.76 -5.73
C LYS A 474 -3.60 20.09 -7.22
N THR A 475 -4.75 19.92 -7.85
CA THR A 475 -4.95 20.01 -9.30
C THR A 475 -5.62 21.30 -9.73
#